data_AF-A0A9D5YFS0-F1
#
_entry.id   AF-A0A9D5YFS0-F1
#
_cell.length_a   1.000
_cell.length_b   1.000
_cell.length_c   1.000
_cell.angle_alpha   90.00
_cell.angle_beta   90.00
_cell.angle_gamma   90.00
#
_symmetry.space_group_name_H-M   'P 1'
#
loop_
_entity.id
_entity.type
_entity.pdbx_description
1 polymer ?
#
loop_
_entity_poly.entity_id
_entity_poly.type
_entity_poly.pdbx_seq_one_letter_code
_entity_poly.pdbx_strand_id
1 'polypeptide(L)'
;MKKIISCLIVVLTLSLLLSSCSKSDAAKAFIEEVEAIGEVAPEKSELIEKAEKTYAFLSADDKGDVKKAFEKLNTMKEQLAKINDFDERAKELSAVFGKVLTEYGISRDSFMTEYEALKSEIDGADDFYKVFFQKSFDEVEAKYSQLAETEKNAAASAVSYIKGFNEYMKNEGRTASVKKIGCIAQIADETEYFLFAVTVEENGEEKNIYSRARFAGTPAVKSFTQYAENFYNEAPASEKTDALINGNVLIDTQAVLSSVQ
;
A
#
# COMPACT_ATOMS: atom_id res chain seq x y z
N MET A 1 -7.58 -51.18 -11.62
CA MET A 1 -7.66 -51.06 -10.15
C MET A 1 -8.90 -50.26 -9.73
N LYS A 2 -10.11 -50.78 -9.96
CA LYS A 2 -11.39 -50.06 -9.67
C LYS A 2 -12.42 -50.91 -8.90
N LYS A 3 -12.03 -52.07 -8.37
CA LYS A 3 -12.96 -53.00 -7.69
C LYS A 3 -12.54 -53.43 -6.28
N ILE A 4 -11.49 -52.84 -5.71
CA ILE A 4 -11.05 -53.09 -4.33
C ILE A 4 -11.51 -51.98 -3.36
N ILE A 5 -12.00 -50.84 -3.87
CA ILE A 5 -12.41 -49.70 -3.04
C ILE A 5 -13.84 -49.88 -2.45
N SER A 6 -14.67 -50.75 -3.02
CA SER A 6 -16.05 -50.94 -2.52
C SER A 6 -16.18 -51.78 -1.24
N CYS A 7 -15.16 -52.53 -0.82
CA CYS A 7 -15.25 -53.32 0.42
C CYS A 7 -14.75 -52.58 1.67
N LEU A 8 -13.95 -51.52 1.51
CA LEU A 8 -13.40 -50.75 2.65
C LEU A 8 -14.37 -49.69 3.19
N ILE A 9 -15.37 -49.30 2.40
CA ILE A 9 -16.41 -48.32 2.80
C ILE A 9 -17.55 -49.00 3.58
N VAL A 10 -17.74 -50.31 3.43
CA VAL A 10 -18.80 -51.07 4.13
C VAL A 10 -18.37 -51.56 5.52
N VAL A 11 -17.07 -51.75 5.76
CA VAL A 11 -16.55 -52.15 7.10
C VAL A 11 -16.37 -50.96 8.03
N LEU A 12 -16.10 -49.76 7.49
CA LEU A 12 -16.04 -48.53 8.30
C LEU A 12 -17.43 -48.03 8.74
N THR A 13 -18.48 -48.42 8.02
CA THR A 13 -19.87 -48.03 8.34
C THR A 13 -20.56 -48.99 9.31
N LEU A 14 -20.05 -50.22 9.51
CA LEU A 14 -20.61 -51.18 10.46
C LEU A 14 -19.94 -51.18 11.86
N SER A 15 -18.79 -50.51 12.01
CA SER A 15 -18.06 -50.43 13.29
C SER A 15 -18.45 -49.22 14.16
N LEU A 16 -19.41 -48.39 13.72
CA LEU A 16 -19.89 -47.21 14.44
C LEU A 16 -21.26 -47.39 15.13
N LEU A 17 -21.85 -48.59 15.06
CA LEU A 17 -23.17 -48.88 15.63
C LEU A 17 -23.15 -49.42 17.08
N LEU A 18 -22.01 -49.32 17.79
CA LEU A 18 -21.91 -49.64 19.22
C LEU A 18 -21.21 -48.52 20.00
N SER A 19 -21.78 -47.32 19.93
CA SER A 19 -21.67 -46.25 20.94
C SER A 19 -22.70 -45.17 20.59
N SER A 20 -24.01 -45.46 20.75
CA SER A 20 -25.02 -44.41 20.71
C SER A 20 -24.98 -43.62 22.03
N CYS A 21 -23.90 -42.88 22.26
CA CYS A 21 -23.96 -41.68 23.09
C CYS A 21 -24.62 -40.63 22.21
N SER A 22 -25.93 -40.41 22.38
CA SER A 22 -26.57 -39.25 21.76
C SER A 22 -25.87 -38.02 22.32
N LYS A 23 -25.11 -37.29 21.49
CA LYS A 23 -24.46 -36.03 21.91
C LYS A 23 -25.45 -35.19 22.72
N SER A 24 -25.00 -34.59 23.81
CA SER A 24 -25.85 -33.72 24.62
C SER A 24 -26.38 -32.56 23.78
N ASP A 25 -27.49 -31.97 24.20
CA ASP A 25 -28.05 -30.81 23.49
C ASP A 25 -27.10 -29.61 23.57
N ALA A 26 -26.26 -29.51 24.61
CA ALA A 26 -25.21 -28.51 24.70
C ALA A 26 -24.10 -28.74 23.67
N ALA A 27 -23.64 -29.99 23.47
CA ALA A 27 -22.67 -30.33 22.45
C ALA A 27 -23.21 -30.09 21.02
N LYS A 28 -24.49 -30.39 20.77
CA LYS A 28 -25.15 -30.09 19.49
C LYS A 28 -25.26 -28.58 19.24
N ALA A 29 -25.70 -27.82 20.23
CA ALA A 29 -25.81 -26.37 20.13
C ALA A 29 -24.46 -25.72 19.79
N PHE A 30 -23.38 -26.16 20.42
CA PHE A 30 -22.04 -25.68 20.07
C PHE A 30 -21.65 -26.01 18.61
N ILE A 31 -21.93 -27.23 18.13
CA ILE A 31 -21.65 -27.61 16.74
C ILE A 31 -22.45 -26.73 15.77
N GLU A 32 -23.74 -26.52 16.04
CA GLU A 32 -24.60 -25.66 15.23
C GLU A 32 -24.11 -24.21 15.21
N GLU A 33 -23.63 -23.68 16.34
CA GLU A 33 -23.02 -22.35 16.40
C GLU A 33 -21.76 -22.24 15.54
N VAL A 34 -20.88 -23.23 15.59
CA VAL A 34 -19.66 -23.27 14.76
C VAL A 34 -20.00 -23.40 13.27
N GLU A 35 -21.04 -24.17 12.93
CA GLU A 35 -21.52 -24.28 11.55
C GLU A 35 -22.16 -22.98 11.04
N ALA A 36 -22.90 -22.27 11.90
CA ALA A 36 -23.56 -21.02 11.57
C ALA A 36 -22.60 -19.85 11.33
N ILE A 37 -21.36 -19.91 11.82
CA ILE A 37 -20.31 -18.92 11.48
C ILE A 37 -20.08 -18.92 9.96
N GLY A 38 -20.02 -20.11 9.35
CA GLY A 38 -19.82 -20.25 7.91
C GLY A 38 -18.44 -19.76 7.46
N GLU A 39 -18.43 -18.89 6.45
CA GLU A 39 -17.22 -18.21 5.97
C GLU A 39 -16.77 -17.14 6.97
N VAL A 40 -15.46 -17.07 7.23
CA VAL A 40 -14.90 -16.13 8.20
C VAL A 40 -14.84 -14.73 7.60
N ALA A 41 -15.44 -13.76 8.29
CA ALA A 41 -15.39 -12.35 7.95
C ALA A 41 -15.42 -11.49 9.23
N PRO A 42 -14.95 -10.23 9.22
CA PRO A 42 -14.93 -9.34 10.38
C PRO A 42 -16.27 -9.23 11.09
N GLU A 43 -17.37 -9.21 10.34
CA GLU A 43 -18.74 -9.09 10.89
C GLU A 43 -19.17 -10.33 11.68
N LYS A 44 -18.41 -11.43 11.60
CA LYS A 44 -18.66 -12.69 12.32
C LYS A 44 -17.92 -12.78 13.65
N SER A 45 -17.17 -11.75 14.05
CA SER A 45 -16.40 -11.74 15.30
C SER A 45 -17.26 -12.09 16.53
N GLU A 46 -18.47 -11.54 16.62
CA GLU A 46 -19.38 -11.81 17.75
C GLU A 46 -19.87 -13.26 17.79
N LEU A 47 -20.04 -13.91 16.62
CA LEU A 47 -20.45 -15.31 16.54
C LEU A 47 -19.32 -16.25 16.95
N ILE A 48 -18.07 -15.92 16.59
CA ILE A 48 -16.88 -16.63 17.04
C ILE A 48 -16.75 -16.51 18.57
N GLU A 49 -16.85 -15.31 19.12
CA GLU A 49 -16.78 -15.09 20.58
C GLU A 49 -17.91 -15.82 21.31
N LYS A 50 -19.11 -15.85 20.73
CA LYS A 50 -20.24 -16.60 21.28
C LYS A 50 -19.94 -18.10 21.34
N ALA A 51 -19.45 -18.68 20.23
CA ALA A 51 -19.10 -20.10 20.19
C ALA A 51 -17.98 -20.45 21.19
N GLU A 52 -17.01 -19.57 21.40
CA GLU A 52 -15.97 -19.75 22.42
C GLU A 52 -16.54 -19.79 23.84
N LYS A 53 -17.45 -18.86 24.16
CA LYS A 53 -18.15 -18.86 25.44
C LYS A 53 -18.93 -20.14 25.63
N THR A 54 -19.70 -20.57 24.61
CA THR A 54 -20.44 -21.84 24.65
C THR A 54 -19.53 -23.03 24.91
N TYR A 55 -18.39 -23.12 24.20
CA TYR A 55 -17.40 -24.18 24.43
C TYR A 55 -16.87 -24.17 25.87
N ALA A 56 -16.58 -22.99 26.43
CA ALA A 56 -16.05 -22.87 27.78
C ALA A 56 -16.99 -23.49 28.84
N PHE A 57 -18.31 -23.36 28.64
CA PHE A 57 -19.35 -23.90 29.52
C PHE A 57 -19.66 -25.39 29.32
N LEU A 58 -19.10 -26.04 28.29
CA LEU A 58 -19.28 -27.47 28.09
C LEU A 58 -18.61 -28.31 29.19
N SER A 59 -19.25 -29.43 29.51
CA SER A 59 -18.68 -30.46 30.40
C SER A 59 -17.43 -31.10 29.77
N ALA A 60 -16.63 -31.80 30.58
CA ALA A 60 -15.44 -32.51 30.08
C ALA A 60 -15.80 -33.58 29.03
N ASP A 61 -16.91 -34.29 29.25
CA ASP A 61 -17.40 -35.32 28.33
C ASP A 61 -17.86 -34.68 27.01
N ASP A 62 -18.62 -33.58 27.08
CA ASP A 62 -19.08 -32.84 25.90
C ASP A 62 -17.93 -32.24 25.09
N LYS A 63 -16.87 -31.77 25.76
CA LYS A 63 -15.66 -31.24 25.09
C LYS A 63 -14.96 -32.32 24.26
N GLY A 64 -15.01 -33.58 24.70
CA GLY A 64 -14.52 -34.72 23.92
C GLY A 64 -15.32 -34.91 22.64
N ASP A 65 -16.65 -34.81 22.73
CA ASP A 65 -17.58 -35.04 21.62
C ASP A 65 -17.54 -33.96 20.53
N VAL A 66 -17.12 -32.75 20.88
CA VAL A 66 -17.07 -31.59 19.96
C VAL A 66 -15.67 -31.23 19.46
N LYS A 67 -14.65 -32.07 19.73
CA LYS A 67 -13.24 -31.76 19.44
C LYS A 67 -13.00 -31.21 18.02
N LYS A 68 -13.60 -31.82 16.99
CA LYS A 68 -13.46 -31.36 15.60
C LYS A 68 -14.08 -29.99 15.34
N ALA A 69 -15.24 -29.71 15.94
CA ALA A 69 -15.88 -28.40 15.83
C ALA A 69 -15.06 -27.33 16.55
N PHE A 70 -14.44 -27.68 17.69
CA PHE A 70 -13.53 -26.78 18.39
C PHE A 70 -12.23 -26.51 17.61
N GLU A 71 -11.63 -27.52 16.98
CA GLU A 71 -10.48 -27.33 16.08
C GLU A 71 -10.83 -26.37 14.93
N LYS A 72 -12.02 -26.55 14.31
CA LYS A 72 -12.53 -25.65 13.27
C LYS A 72 -12.70 -24.21 13.79
N LEU A 73 -13.26 -24.04 14.99
CA LEU A 73 -13.39 -22.72 15.62
C LEU A 73 -12.03 -22.05 15.84
N ASN A 74 -11.01 -22.78 16.29
CA ASN A 74 -9.66 -22.22 16.46
C ASN A 74 -9.05 -21.78 15.14
N THR A 75 -9.21 -22.55 14.06
CA THR A 75 -8.80 -22.13 12.72
C THR A 75 -9.52 -20.85 12.29
N MET A 76 -10.83 -20.74 12.53
CA MET A 76 -11.60 -19.53 12.21
C MET A 76 -11.10 -18.30 12.98
N LYS A 77 -10.70 -18.47 14.25
CA LYS A 77 -10.11 -17.39 15.04
C LYS A 77 -8.77 -16.92 14.49
N GLU A 78 -7.89 -17.85 14.15
CA GLU A 78 -6.60 -17.53 13.54
C GLU A 78 -6.77 -16.81 12.20
N GLN A 79 -7.76 -17.24 11.40
CA GLN A 79 -8.13 -16.57 10.15
C GLN A 79 -8.66 -15.16 10.40
N LEU A 80 -9.56 -14.96 11.36
CA LEU A 80 -10.10 -13.64 11.70
C LEU A 80 -9.02 -12.69 12.22
N ALA A 81 -8.10 -13.18 13.06
CA ALA A 81 -7.00 -12.37 13.57
C ALA A 81 -6.08 -11.89 12.44
N LYS A 82 -5.74 -12.77 11.50
CA LYS A 82 -4.99 -12.39 10.29
C LYS A 82 -5.76 -11.40 9.43
N ILE A 83 -7.06 -11.64 9.21
CA ILE A 83 -7.92 -10.71 8.47
C ILE A 83 -7.85 -9.29 9.05
N ASN A 84 -8.00 -9.16 10.37
CA ASN A 84 -8.01 -7.86 11.02
C ASN A 84 -6.63 -7.17 10.94
N ASP A 85 -5.53 -7.91 11.15
CA ASP A 85 -4.16 -7.36 11.05
C ASP A 85 -3.87 -6.78 9.65
N PHE A 86 -4.21 -7.52 8.59
CA PHE A 86 -4.03 -7.06 7.23
C PHE A 86 -4.94 -5.89 6.86
N ASP A 87 -6.21 -5.89 7.29
CA ASP A 87 -7.14 -4.78 7.03
C ASP A 87 -6.66 -3.48 7.69
N GLU A 88 -6.14 -3.56 8.92
CA GLU A 88 -5.53 -2.43 9.62
C GLU A 88 -4.30 -1.91 8.88
N ARG A 89 -3.35 -2.78 8.51
CA ARG A 89 -2.16 -2.41 7.74
C ARG A 89 -2.50 -1.79 6.39
N ALA A 90 -3.49 -2.31 5.67
CA ALA A 90 -3.91 -1.77 4.39
C ALA A 90 -4.55 -0.37 4.53
N LYS A 91 -5.35 -0.15 5.58
CA LYS A 91 -5.91 1.17 5.91
C LYS A 91 -4.82 2.18 6.27
N GLU A 92 -3.86 1.78 7.09
CA GLU A 92 -2.70 2.61 7.44
C GLU A 92 -1.91 3.01 6.19
N LEU A 93 -1.62 2.04 5.33
CA LEU A 93 -0.91 2.26 4.08
C LEU A 93 -1.67 3.23 3.16
N SER A 94 -2.97 3.03 2.99
CA SER A 94 -3.84 3.92 2.21
C SER A 94 -3.88 5.34 2.78
N ALA A 95 -3.85 5.48 4.11
CA ALA A 95 -3.82 6.77 4.79
C ALA A 95 -2.45 7.47 4.61
N VAL A 96 -1.34 6.74 4.76
CA VAL A 96 0.01 7.26 4.51
C VAL A 96 0.14 7.73 3.06
N PHE A 97 -0.34 6.95 2.09
CA PHE A 97 -0.30 7.34 0.69
C PHE A 97 -1.08 8.62 0.39
N GLY A 98 -2.25 8.79 1.01
CA GLY A 98 -3.02 10.03 0.89
C GLY A 98 -2.19 11.24 1.32
N LYS A 99 -1.35 11.09 2.35
CA LYS A 99 -0.45 12.15 2.81
C LYS A 99 0.76 12.33 1.88
N VAL A 100 1.32 11.26 1.32
CA VAL A 100 2.42 11.34 0.33
C VAL A 100 2.07 12.31 -0.80
N LEU A 101 0.82 12.32 -1.29
CA LEU A 101 0.39 13.20 -2.39
C LEU A 101 -0.02 14.61 -1.96
N THR A 102 -0.31 14.85 -0.68
CA THR A 102 -0.96 16.09 -0.21
C THR A 102 -0.11 16.90 0.76
N GLU A 103 0.90 16.29 1.39
CA GLU A 103 1.75 16.90 2.42
C GLU A 103 3.23 16.94 2.01
N TYR A 104 3.92 18.04 2.36
CA TYR A 104 5.37 18.16 2.19
C TYR A 104 6.14 17.28 3.18
N GLY A 105 7.26 16.72 2.72
CA GLY A 105 8.21 16.07 3.63
C GLY A 105 8.00 14.57 3.83
N ILE A 106 7.09 13.95 3.09
CA ILE A 106 6.82 12.51 3.20
C ILE A 106 7.47 11.78 2.03
N SER A 107 8.44 10.91 2.33
CA SER A 107 9.14 10.11 1.33
C SER A 107 8.26 9.00 0.78
N ARG A 108 8.21 8.89 -0.55
CA ARG A 108 7.53 7.80 -1.24
C ARG A 108 8.27 6.47 -1.10
N ASP A 109 9.60 6.48 -1.01
CA ASP A 109 10.40 5.25 -0.99
C ASP A 109 10.07 4.38 0.24
N SER A 110 9.85 5.02 1.38
CA SER A 110 9.42 4.32 2.61
C SER A 110 8.06 3.65 2.42
N PHE A 111 7.11 4.36 1.81
CA PHE A 111 5.79 3.82 1.49
C PHE A 111 5.87 2.64 0.53
N MET A 112 6.64 2.78 -0.55
CA MET A 112 6.75 1.73 -1.59
C MET A 112 7.37 0.46 -1.04
N THR A 113 8.36 0.58 -0.17
CA THR A 113 8.98 -0.56 0.52
C THR A 113 7.95 -1.35 1.33
N GLU A 114 7.11 -0.66 2.11
CA GLU A 114 6.07 -1.30 2.91
C GLU A 114 4.95 -1.90 2.04
N TYR A 115 4.55 -1.20 0.98
CA TYR A 115 3.55 -1.69 0.03
C TYR A 115 4.01 -2.97 -0.68
N GLU A 116 5.24 -2.99 -1.20
CA GLU A 116 5.79 -4.16 -1.87
C GLU A 116 5.93 -5.36 -0.91
N ALA A 117 6.33 -5.10 0.34
CA ALA A 117 6.39 -6.13 1.37
C ALA A 117 4.99 -6.73 1.67
N LEU A 118 3.98 -5.87 1.85
CA LEU A 118 2.60 -6.30 2.11
C LEU A 118 2.03 -7.08 0.91
N LYS A 119 2.27 -6.60 -0.31
CA LYS A 119 1.84 -7.27 -1.55
C LYS A 119 2.44 -8.67 -1.67
N SER A 120 3.75 -8.80 -1.43
CA SER A 120 4.43 -10.10 -1.47
C SER A 120 3.93 -11.07 -0.40
N GLU A 121 3.57 -10.59 0.79
CA GLU A 121 3.04 -11.42 1.88
C GLU A 121 1.69 -12.05 1.48
N ILE A 122 0.83 -11.28 0.80
CA ILE A 122 -0.49 -11.72 0.36
C ILE A 122 -0.42 -12.59 -0.89
N ASP A 123 0.48 -12.29 -1.83
CA ASP A 123 0.71 -13.17 -2.99
C ASP A 123 1.13 -14.59 -2.56
N GLY A 124 1.87 -14.68 -1.46
CA GLY A 124 2.25 -15.92 -0.80
C GLY A 124 1.18 -16.54 0.11
N ALA A 125 0.07 -15.85 0.37
CA ALA A 125 -1.01 -16.34 1.22
C ALA A 125 -1.98 -17.28 0.48
N ASP A 126 -2.81 -17.97 1.25
CA ASP A 126 -3.91 -18.79 0.73
C ASP A 126 -4.91 -17.94 -0.07
N ASP A 127 -5.54 -18.52 -1.09
CA ASP A 127 -6.50 -17.85 -1.98
C ASP A 127 -7.65 -17.19 -1.21
N PHE A 128 -8.02 -17.75 -0.06
CA PHE A 128 -8.99 -17.13 0.86
C PHE A 128 -8.62 -15.69 1.23
N TYR A 129 -7.36 -15.45 1.58
CA TYR A 129 -6.89 -14.12 1.97
C TYR A 129 -6.80 -13.18 0.76
N LYS A 130 -6.43 -13.69 -0.41
CA LYS A 130 -6.36 -12.88 -1.64
C LYS A 130 -7.70 -12.26 -2.00
N VAL A 131 -8.77 -13.07 -1.97
CA VAL A 131 -10.14 -12.58 -2.23
C VAL A 131 -10.55 -11.56 -1.19
N PHE A 132 -10.22 -11.80 0.08
CA PHE A 132 -10.61 -10.93 1.18
C PHE A 132 -9.95 -9.54 1.08
N PHE A 133 -8.67 -9.47 0.70
CA PHE A 133 -7.92 -8.21 0.63
C PHE A 133 -7.95 -7.52 -0.74
N GLN A 134 -8.49 -8.17 -1.78
CA GLN A 134 -8.51 -7.63 -3.14
C GLN A 134 -9.03 -6.19 -3.18
N LYS A 135 -10.12 -5.88 -2.46
CA LYS A 135 -10.69 -4.53 -2.43
C LYS A 135 -9.72 -3.49 -1.88
N SER A 136 -9.03 -3.78 -0.77
CA SER A 136 -8.07 -2.86 -0.18
C SER A 136 -6.86 -2.66 -1.09
N PHE A 137 -6.44 -3.69 -1.83
CA PHE A 137 -5.42 -3.57 -2.87
C PHE A 137 -5.90 -2.75 -4.06
N ASP A 138 -7.12 -2.98 -4.54
CA ASP A 138 -7.72 -2.20 -5.63
C ASP A 138 -7.74 -0.71 -5.27
N GLU A 139 -8.03 -0.36 -4.02
CA GLU A 139 -7.97 1.01 -3.52
C GLU A 139 -6.55 1.59 -3.54
N VAL A 140 -5.55 0.80 -3.11
CA VAL A 140 -4.14 1.21 -3.16
C VAL A 140 -3.64 1.31 -4.60
N GLU A 141 -3.98 0.37 -5.48
CA GLU A 141 -3.61 0.36 -6.90
C GLU A 141 -4.29 1.49 -7.69
N ALA A 142 -5.54 1.83 -7.35
CA ALA A 142 -6.21 2.99 -7.90
C ALA A 142 -5.47 4.29 -7.54
N LYS A 143 -5.04 4.43 -6.28
CA LYS A 143 -4.21 5.56 -5.85
C LYS A 143 -2.82 5.55 -6.50
N TYR A 144 -2.22 4.38 -6.69
CA TYR A 144 -0.94 4.24 -7.40
C TYR A 144 -1.06 4.65 -8.88
N SER A 145 -2.18 4.35 -9.52
CA SER A 145 -2.45 4.80 -10.89
C SER A 145 -2.55 6.32 -11.00
N GLN A 146 -3.10 7.00 -9.98
CA GLN A 146 -3.09 8.47 -9.91
C GLN A 146 -1.65 9.02 -9.81
N LEU A 147 -0.79 8.36 -9.02
CA LEU A 147 0.63 8.72 -8.92
C LEU A 147 1.35 8.63 -10.27
N ALA A 148 1.06 7.63 -11.10
CA ALA A 148 1.68 7.51 -12.42
C ALA A 148 1.38 8.73 -13.32
N GLU A 149 0.17 9.28 -13.25
CA GLU A 149 -0.17 10.52 -13.96
C GLU A 149 0.53 11.73 -13.33
N THR A 150 0.60 11.82 -12.00
CA THR A 150 1.38 12.84 -11.28
C THR A 150 2.86 12.82 -11.68
N GLU A 151 3.48 11.65 -11.78
CA GLU A 151 4.89 11.50 -12.21
C GLU A 151 5.10 12.00 -13.63
N LYS A 152 4.19 11.66 -14.54
CA LYS A 152 4.21 12.12 -15.93
C LYS A 152 4.08 13.65 -16.01
N ASN A 153 3.17 14.23 -15.25
CA ASN A 153 3.00 15.70 -15.18
C ASN A 153 4.22 16.38 -14.56
N ALA A 154 4.79 15.80 -13.50
CA ALA A 154 6.00 16.29 -12.86
C ALA A 154 7.20 16.23 -13.81
N ALA A 155 7.35 15.15 -14.60
CA ALA A 155 8.39 15.02 -15.60
C ALA A 155 8.25 16.06 -16.72
N ALA A 156 7.04 16.28 -17.24
CA ALA A 156 6.77 17.33 -18.22
C ALA A 156 7.06 18.74 -17.68
N SER A 157 6.73 18.97 -16.41
CA SER A 157 7.02 20.21 -15.69
C SER A 157 8.52 20.39 -15.45
N ALA A 158 9.24 19.32 -15.11
CA ALA A 158 10.69 19.32 -14.97
C ALA A 158 11.36 19.70 -16.29
N VAL A 159 10.93 19.15 -17.44
CA VAL A 159 11.43 19.55 -18.76
C VAL A 159 11.29 21.06 -18.96
N SER A 160 10.13 21.62 -18.64
CA SER A 160 9.88 23.06 -18.78
C SER A 160 10.72 23.90 -17.81
N TYR A 161 10.89 23.44 -16.57
CA TYR A 161 11.75 24.06 -15.57
C TYR A 161 13.21 24.10 -16.02
N ILE A 162 13.74 22.98 -16.52
CA ILE A 162 15.12 22.89 -17.00
C ILE A 162 15.34 23.74 -18.26
N LYS A 163 14.36 23.81 -19.17
CA LYS A 163 14.41 24.73 -20.32
C LYS A 163 14.50 26.19 -19.87
N GLY A 164 13.68 26.60 -18.90
CA GLY A 164 13.72 27.93 -18.31
C GLY A 164 15.04 28.23 -17.61
N PHE A 165 15.58 27.27 -16.84
CA PHE A 165 16.89 27.36 -16.21
C PHE A 165 18.01 27.53 -17.23
N ASN A 166 18.02 26.74 -18.31
CA ASN A 166 19.03 26.85 -19.36
C ASN A 166 18.97 28.20 -20.09
N GLU A 167 17.75 28.71 -20.34
CA GLU A 167 17.56 30.05 -20.92
C GLU A 167 18.09 31.15 -20.00
N TYR A 168 17.81 31.05 -18.69
CA TYR A 168 18.36 31.96 -17.68
C TYR A 168 19.90 31.92 -17.67
N MET A 169 20.51 30.73 -17.58
CA MET A 169 21.97 30.59 -17.58
C MET A 169 22.60 31.18 -18.83
N LYS A 170 21.99 30.96 -20.00
CA LYS A 170 22.44 31.56 -21.27
C LYS A 170 22.37 33.09 -21.25
N ASN A 171 21.30 33.67 -20.72
CA ASN A 171 21.13 35.12 -20.62
C ASN A 171 22.15 35.75 -19.67
N GLU A 172 22.54 35.03 -18.62
CA GLU A 172 23.60 35.43 -17.68
C GLU A 172 25.02 35.15 -18.21
N GLY A 173 25.16 34.56 -19.40
CA GLY A 173 26.47 34.21 -19.97
C GLY A 173 27.19 33.08 -19.22
N ARG A 174 26.44 32.23 -18.51
CA ARG A 174 26.94 31.13 -17.68
C ARG A 174 26.59 29.78 -18.30
N THR A 175 27.31 28.73 -17.88
CA THR A 175 27.04 27.35 -18.29
C THR A 175 26.96 26.45 -17.07
N ALA A 176 25.95 25.57 -17.02
CA ALA A 176 25.86 24.52 -16.02
C ALA A 176 25.29 23.26 -16.66
N SER A 177 25.67 22.10 -16.11
CA SER A 177 25.06 20.82 -16.46
C SER A 177 24.24 20.30 -15.29
N VAL A 178 23.02 19.85 -15.57
CA VAL A 178 22.14 19.30 -14.53
C VAL A 178 22.48 17.82 -14.34
N LYS A 179 22.67 17.40 -13.09
CA LYS A 179 23.08 16.04 -12.70
C LYS A 179 21.97 15.24 -12.03
N LYS A 180 21.13 15.92 -11.25
CA LYS A 180 20.03 15.31 -10.51
C LYS A 180 18.83 16.26 -10.46
N ILE A 181 17.63 15.70 -10.48
CA ILE A 181 16.37 16.42 -10.30
C ILE A 181 15.60 15.75 -9.17
N GLY A 182 15.26 16.52 -8.14
CA GLY A 182 14.32 16.17 -7.08
C GLY A 182 13.01 16.94 -7.27
N CYS A 183 11.89 16.30 -6.94
CA CYS A 183 10.57 16.89 -7.06
C CYS A 183 9.68 16.53 -5.87
N ILE A 184 9.01 17.54 -5.32
CA ILE A 184 7.86 17.37 -4.44
C ILE A 184 6.61 17.77 -5.20
N ALA A 185 5.68 16.83 -5.39
CA ALA A 185 4.32 17.09 -5.84
C ALA A 185 3.39 17.28 -4.64
N GLN A 186 2.46 18.22 -4.78
CA GLN A 186 1.40 18.45 -3.81
C GLN A 186 0.08 18.67 -4.54
N ILE A 187 -0.96 17.93 -4.16
CA ILE A 187 -2.34 18.21 -4.57
C ILE A 187 -3.00 19.08 -3.49
N ALA A 188 -3.43 20.28 -3.86
CA ALA A 188 -4.19 21.19 -3.00
C ALA A 188 -5.36 21.80 -3.79
N ASP A 189 -6.57 21.72 -3.25
CA ASP A 189 -7.80 22.22 -3.89
C ASP A 189 -7.95 21.73 -5.35
N GLU A 190 -7.82 20.41 -5.55
CA GLU A 190 -7.86 19.73 -6.88
C GLU A 190 -6.78 20.19 -7.87
N THR A 191 -5.86 21.05 -7.44
CA THR A 191 -4.76 21.58 -8.24
C THR A 191 -3.46 20.90 -7.85
N GLU A 192 -2.75 20.36 -8.85
CA GLU A 192 -1.45 19.74 -8.66
C GLU A 192 -0.34 20.78 -8.79
N TYR A 193 0.53 20.83 -7.78
CA TYR A 193 1.65 21.76 -7.67
C TYR A 193 2.98 21.01 -7.58
N PHE A 194 4.00 21.54 -8.26
CA PHE A 194 5.35 20.97 -8.22
C PHE A 194 6.37 21.94 -7.62
N LEU A 195 7.27 21.40 -6.80
CA LEU A 195 8.45 22.07 -6.26
C LEU A 195 9.70 21.29 -6.67
N PHE A 196 10.61 21.95 -7.37
CA PHE A 196 11.82 21.31 -7.90
C PHE A 196 13.07 21.70 -7.12
N ALA A 197 14.00 20.75 -7.00
CA ALA A 197 15.38 20.99 -6.65
C ALA A 197 16.28 20.29 -7.67
N VAL A 198 17.39 20.91 -8.05
CA VAL A 198 18.32 20.36 -9.04
C VAL A 198 19.74 20.43 -8.54
N THR A 199 20.50 19.35 -8.71
CA THR A 199 21.95 19.38 -8.56
C THR A 199 22.54 19.76 -9.89
N VAL A 200 23.35 20.81 -9.93
CA VAL A 200 24.03 21.29 -11.12
C VAL A 200 25.54 21.31 -10.91
N GLU A 201 26.29 21.03 -11.96
CA GLU A 201 27.73 21.22 -12.02
C GLU A 201 28.02 22.48 -12.84
N GLU A 202 28.71 23.44 -12.22
CA GLU A 202 29.18 24.68 -12.84
C GLU A 202 30.63 24.89 -12.44
N ASN A 203 31.51 25.16 -13.41
CA ASN A 203 32.95 25.36 -13.18
C ASN A 203 33.65 24.19 -12.45
N GLY A 204 33.14 22.96 -12.59
CA GLY A 204 33.68 21.77 -11.94
C GLY A 204 33.22 21.56 -10.49
N GLU A 205 32.30 22.40 -9.98
CA GLU A 205 31.71 22.26 -8.65
C GLU A 205 30.23 21.90 -8.73
N GLU A 206 29.80 20.90 -7.96
CA GLU A 206 28.40 20.55 -7.81
C GLU A 206 27.73 21.41 -6.73
N LYS A 207 26.54 21.91 -7.03
CA LYS A 207 25.69 22.63 -6.09
C LYS A 207 24.23 22.31 -6.28
N ASN A 208 23.47 22.40 -5.20
CA ASN A 208 22.03 22.21 -5.20
C ASN A 208 21.34 23.56 -5.37
N ILE A 209 20.37 23.60 -6.27
CA ILE A 209 19.55 24.76 -6.55
C ILE A 209 18.09 24.40 -6.29
N TYR A 210 17.41 25.23 -5.51
CA TYR A 210 16.02 25.00 -5.12
C TYR A 210 15.10 26.04 -5.77
N SER A 211 13.98 25.58 -6.32
CA SER A 211 12.85 26.44 -6.66
C SER A 211 12.13 26.87 -5.38
N ARG A 212 11.78 28.15 -5.27
CA ARG A 212 10.84 28.64 -4.23
C ARG A 212 9.38 28.70 -4.69
N ALA A 213 9.12 28.52 -5.98
CA ALA A 213 7.80 28.62 -6.57
C ALA A 213 7.14 27.24 -6.74
N ARG A 214 5.84 27.20 -6.45
CA ARG A 214 4.94 26.08 -6.80
C ARG A 214 4.43 26.30 -8.22
N PHE A 215 4.52 25.29 -9.06
CA PHE A 215 4.01 25.35 -10.42
C PHE A 215 2.78 24.47 -10.58
N ALA A 216 1.68 25.06 -11.01
CA ALA A 216 0.45 24.31 -11.30
C ALA A 216 0.46 23.76 -12.73
N GLY A 217 0.14 22.47 -12.89
CA GLY A 217 0.13 21.80 -14.19
C GLY A 217 1.49 21.81 -14.89
N THR A 218 1.50 21.84 -16.23
CA THR A 218 2.73 22.00 -17.03
C THR A 218 2.96 23.49 -17.34
N PRO A 219 3.69 24.23 -16.49
CA PRO A 219 3.93 25.65 -16.69
C PRO A 219 4.63 25.94 -18.02
N ALA A 220 4.27 27.05 -18.66
CA ALA A 220 4.99 27.51 -19.85
C ALA A 220 6.44 27.88 -19.48
N VAL A 221 7.40 27.61 -20.37
CA VAL A 221 8.82 27.95 -20.16
C VAL A 221 9.03 29.41 -19.74
N LYS A 222 8.25 30.33 -20.31
CA LYS A 222 8.28 31.77 -19.98
C LYS A 222 7.80 32.11 -18.57
N SER A 223 6.96 31.26 -17.96
CA SER A 223 6.50 31.45 -16.59
C SER A 223 7.65 31.29 -15.61
N PHE A 224 8.69 30.53 -15.97
CA PHE A 224 9.88 30.37 -15.14
C PHE A 224 10.80 31.58 -15.21
N THR A 225 11.07 32.11 -16.41
CA THR A 225 12.00 33.23 -16.58
C THR A 225 11.53 34.53 -15.91
N GLN A 226 10.21 34.69 -15.69
CA GLN A 226 9.64 35.80 -14.92
C GLN A 226 9.91 35.72 -13.40
N TYR A 227 10.28 34.54 -12.89
CA TYR A 227 10.65 34.32 -11.49
C TYR A 227 12.13 33.93 -11.38
N ALA A 228 13.00 34.56 -12.17
CA ALA A 228 14.46 34.35 -12.16
C ALA A 228 15.07 34.42 -10.75
N GLU A 229 14.54 35.30 -9.89
CA GLU A 229 14.91 35.46 -8.48
C GLU A 229 14.58 34.25 -7.58
N ASN A 230 13.73 33.34 -8.05
CA ASN A 230 13.42 32.07 -7.39
C ASN A 230 14.31 30.92 -7.89
N PHE A 231 15.02 31.10 -9.01
CA PHE A 231 16.13 30.22 -9.37
C PHE A 231 17.34 30.59 -8.52
N TYR A 232 18.17 29.59 -8.21
CA TYR A 232 19.46 29.81 -7.56
C TYR A 232 19.47 30.09 -6.05
N ASN A 233 18.51 29.54 -5.30
CA ASN A 233 18.72 29.41 -3.87
C ASN A 233 19.65 28.24 -3.58
N GLU A 234 20.73 28.48 -2.84
CA GLU A 234 21.70 27.44 -2.42
C GLU A 234 21.18 26.59 -1.25
N ALA A 235 20.05 27.00 -0.66
CA ALA A 235 19.37 26.29 0.41
C ALA A 235 17.86 26.27 0.18
N PRO A 236 17.16 25.20 0.60
CA PRO A 236 15.71 25.15 0.55
C PRO A 236 15.09 26.19 1.50
N ALA A 237 13.83 26.55 1.27
CA ALA A 237 13.12 27.49 2.16
C ALA A 237 12.94 26.92 3.59
N SER A 238 12.89 25.59 3.70
CA SER A 238 12.87 24.81 4.93
C SER A 238 13.32 23.37 4.65
N GLU A 239 13.70 22.60 5.67
CA GLU A 239 14.01 21.16 5.51
C GLU A 239 12.88 20.40 4.79
N LYS A 240 11.62 20.67 5.14
CA LYS A 240 10.43 20.02 4.51
C LYS A 240 10.29 20.29 3.02
N THR A 241 10.89 21.37 2.52
CA THR A 241 10.86 21.76 1.10
C THR A 241 12.09 21.29 0.33
N ASP A 242 13.02 20.58 0.97
CA ASP A 242 14.16 19.99 0.28
C ASP A 242 13.70 18.82 -0.59
N ALA A 243 13.47 19.07 -1.88
CA ALA A 243 13.02 18.05 -2.81
C ALA A 243 14.10 17.00 -3.18
N LEU A 244 15.37 17.22 -2.83
CA LEU A 244 16.42 16.21 -3.03
C LEU A 244 16.42 15.15 -1.92
N ILE A 245 16.00 15.54 -0.72
CA ILE A 245 15.89 14.66 0.46
C ILE A 245 14.47 14.11 0.60
N ASN A 246 13.47 14.97 0.45
CA ASN A 246 12.07 14.70 0.74
C ASN A 246 11.20 14.59 -0.51
N GLY A 247 11.81 14.37 -1.68
CA GLY A 247 11.06 14.17 -2.92
C GLY A 247 10.08 13.00 -2.79
N ASN A 248 8.84 13.21 -3.22
CA ASN A 248 7.78 12.19 -3.25
C ASN A 248 7.45 11.73 -4.68
N VAL A 249 8.15 12.29 -5.68
CA VAL A 249 8.06 11.90 -7.10
C VAL A 249 9.42 11.41 -7.58
N LEU A 250 9.45 10.20 -8.16
CA LEU A 250 10.63 9.74 -8.92
C LEU A 250 10.68 10.47 -10.25
N ILE A 251 11.80 11.15 -10.49
CA ILE A 251 12.12 11.78 -11.77
C ILE A 251 13.30 11.05 -12.38
N ASP A 252 13.07 10.42 -13.55
CA ASP A 252 14.17 9.97 -14.38
C ASP A 252 14.90 11.18 -14.97
N THR A 253 16.00 11.55 -14.32
CA THR A 253 16.80 12.71 -14.71
C THR A 253 17.32 12.55 -16.15
N GLN A 254 17.75 11.35 -16.55
CA GLN A 254 18.32 11.16 -17.88
C GLN A 254 17.25 11.33 -18.97
N ALA A 255 16.05 10.78 -18.75
CA ALA A 255 14.92 10.95 -19.66
C ALA A 255 14.49 12.42 -19.79
N VAL A 256 14.41 13.16 -18.67
CA VAL A 256 14.12 14.60 -18.67
C VAL A 256 15.17 15.36 -19.47
N LEU A 257 16.46 15.15 -19.20
CA LEU A 257 17.55 15.86 -19.89
C LEU A 257 17.60 15.57 -21.38
N SER A 258 17.25 14.33 -21.78
CA SER A 258 17.17 13.96 -23.20
C SER A 258 16.02 14.67 -23.92
N SER A 259 14.95 15.02 -23.20
CA SER A 259 13.78 15.75 -23.71
C SER A 259 13.96 17.28 -23.74
N VAL A 260 15.06 17.78 -23.15
CA VAL A 260 15.42 19.21 -23.13
C VAL A 260 16.24 19.60 -24.35
N GLN A 261 17.02 18.66 -24.91
CA GLN A 261 17.85 18.84 -26.11
C GLN A 261 17.02 19.16 -27.36
#